data_AF-A0A7V4MT60-F1
#
_entry.id   AF-A0A7V4MT60-F1
#
_cell.length_a   1.000
_cell.length_b   1.000
_cell.length_c   1.000
_cell.angle_alpha   90.00
_cell.angle_beta   90.00
_cell.angle_gamma   90.00
#
_symmetry.space_group_name_H-M   'P 1'
#
loop_
_entity.id
_entity.type
_entity.pdbx_description
1 polymer ?
#
loop_
_entity_poly.entity_id
_entity_poly.type
_entity_poly.pdbx_seq_one_letter_code
_entity_poly.pdbx_strand_id
1 'polypeptide(L)'
;MLEVEQYGFGGGLNIRDSTLKIISCLISNNWAVGPMPYAYKPTEGGGIYIQDSTVIITNCIIVKNTAYGWGYGIRTYGGGVAVANGNLEVVKTVLADNISRSKMGYGSRASGGGFYANEGIHHLRNCIISDNICTTADYKYACGIELQNGNLLVENCTIVGNGAEGVRRWAGLLVISNSIVWWPNGDDLVNMASNAAGELTYVFYTCVEDGDNNGIKGCFRADPLFVNTNYYHLKSKAGNYVGGYFSGGYWSFSKTNSPCIDAGSPDADYANEPAPNNRRINLGAYGNTGVASRSYTKGTIVLVR
;
A
#
# COMPACT_ATOMS: atom_id res chain seq x y z
N MET A 1 -12.12 19.32 -35.42
CA MET A 1 -12.64 18.50 -34.31
C MET A 1 -11.48 17.65 -33.82
N LEU A 2 -11.01 17.88 -32.60
CA LEU A 2 -10.10 16.95 -31.92
C LEU A 2 -10.99 15.81 -31.41
N GLU A 3 -10.94 14.66 -32.07
CA GLU A 3 -11.52 13.43 -31.52
C GLU A 3 -10.69 13.05 -30.30
N VAL A 4 -11.18 13.43 -29.12
CA VAL A 4 -10.68 12.86 -27.86
C VAL A 4 -11.22 11.43 -27.84
N GLU A 5 -10.40 10.47 -28.27
CA GLU A 5 -10.63 9.07 -27.96
C GLU A 5 -10.89 8.98 -26.46
N GLN A 6 -12.10 8.58 -26.06
CA GLN A 6 -12.48 8.44 -24.66
C GLN A 6 -11.66 7.32 -24.04
N TYR A 7 -10.52 7.66 -23.47
CA TYR A 7 -9.78 6.74 -22.66
C TYR A 7 -10.12 6.98 -21.19
N GLY A 8 -10.49 5.91 -20.49
CA GLY A 8 -10.70 5.96 -19.06
C GLY A 8 -9.34 6.00 -18.34
N PHE A 9 -8.65 7.13 -18.41
CA PHE A 9 -7.39 7.36 -17.72
C PHE A 9 -7.51 8.53 -16.75
N GLY A 10 -7.16 8.31 -15.49
CA GLY A 10 -6.94 9.39 -14.53
C GLY A 10 -8.21 10.16 -14.20
N GLY A 11 -9.17 9.50 -13.54
CA GLY A 11 -10.50 10.09 -13.28
C GLY A 11 -10.45 11.41 -12.52
N GLY A 12 -9.46 11.59 -11.64
CA GLY A 12 -9.15 12.88 -10.99
C GLY A 12 -7.98 13.59 -11.67
N LEU A 13 -6.86 12.90 -11.87
CA LEU A 13 -5.65 13.46 -12.47
C LEU A 13 -5.08 12.51 -13.53
N ASN A 14 -4.76 13.06 -14.70
CA ASN A 14 -4.05 12.37 -15.78
C ASN A 14 -2.75 13.14 -16.07
N ILE A 15 -1.61 12.53 -15.75
CA ILE A 15 -0.29 13.15 -15.79
C ILE A 15 0.56 12.41 -16.83
N ARG A 16 1.04 13.12 -17.84
CA ARG A 16 1.84 12.56 -18.94
C ARG A 16 3.03 13.43 -19.25
N ASP A 17 4.18 12.82 -19.51
CA ASP A 17 5.41 13.49 -19.96
C ASP A 17 5.79 14.71 -19.10
N SER A 18 5.61 14.57 -17.78
CA SER A 18 5.59 15.70 -16.85
C SER A 18 6.42 15.46 -15.59
N THR A 19 6.72 16.54 -14.89
CA THR A 19 7.27 16.51 -13.52
C THR A 19 6.32 17.27 -12.59
N LEU A 20 5.87 16.62 -11.51
CA LEU A 20 4.87 17.20 -10.60
C LEU A 20 5.07 16.79 -9.14
N LYS A 21 4.64 17.66 -8.21
CA LYS A 21 4.47 17.32 -6.80
C LYS A 21 3.01 17.50 -6.39
N ILE A 22 2.45 16.51 -5.71
CA ILE A 22 1.09 16.52 -5.15
C ILE A 22 1.25 16.41 -3.64
N ILE A 23 0.88 17.46 -2.90
CA ILE A 23 1.20 17.61 -1.47
C ILE A 23 -0.08 17.95 -0.71
N SER A 24 -0.39 17.17 0.33
CA SER A 24 -1.50 17.46 1.23
C SER A 24 -2.86 17.57 0.54
N CYS A 25 -3.08 16.75 -0.48
CA CYS A 25 -4.32 16.74 -1.26
C CYS A 25 -5.26 15.59 -0.86
N LEU A 26 -6.57 15.84 -0.98
CA LEU A 26 -7.60 14.81 -0.96
C LEU A 26 -8.05 14.56 -2.41
N ILE A 27 -7.85 13.35 -2.91
CA ILE A 27 -8.31 12.91 -4.23
C ILE A 27 -9.34 11.81 -3.99
N SER A 28 -10.62 12.13 -4.17
CA SER A 28 -11.67 11.19 -3.78
C SER A 28 -12.88 11.21 -4.68
N ASN A 29 -13.58 10.06 -4.74
CA ASN A 29 -14.83 9.88 -5.47
C ASN A 29 -14.73 10.17 -6.98
N ASN A 30 -13.53 10.00 -7.57
CA ASN A 30 -13.33 10.16 -9.00
C ASN A 30 -13.55 8.85 -9.76
N TRP A 31 -13.97 8.97 -11.01
CA TRP A 31 -14.29 7.83 -11.86
C TRP A 31 -13.56 7.96 -13.20
N ALA A 32 -12.65 7.04 -13.48
CA ALA A 32 -12.16 6.81 -14.84
C ALA A 32 -13.07 5.77 -15.48
N VAL A 33 -13.79 6.13 -16.54
CA VAL A 33 -14.72 5.21 -17.23
C VAL A 33 -14.17 4.88 -18.61
N GLY A 34 -13.95 3.60 -18.86
CA GLY A 34 -13.48 3.10 -20.15
C GLY A 34 -14.50 3.32 -21.28
N PRO A 35 -14.02 3.38 -22.53
CA PRO A 35 -14.87 3.60 -23.70
C PRO A 35 -15.90 2.49 -23.94
N MET A 36 -16.77 2.74 -24.92
CA MET A 36 -17.80 1.83 -25.42
C MET A 36 -17.30 0.37 -25.65
N PRO A 37 -18.20 -0.62 -25.66
CA PRO A 37 -17.84 -2.03 -25.86
C PRO A 37 -16.98 -2.18 -27.13
N TYR A 38 -15.99 -3.07 -27.10
CA TYR A 38 -15.09 -3.43 -28.23
C TYR A 38 -13.81 -2.61 -28.45
N ALA A 39 -13.53 -1.59 -27.65
CA ALA A 39 -12.27 -0.86 -27.78
C ALA A 39 -11.02 -1.65 -27.30
N TYR A 40 -11.20 -2.74 -26.52
CA TYR A 40 -10.13 -3.56 -25.89
C TYR A 40 -9.03 -2.78 -25.14
N LYS A 41 -9.23 -1.50 -24.88
CA LYS A 41 -8.26 -0.64 -24.20
C LYS A 41 -8.54 -0.62 -22.70
N PRO A 42 -7.49 -0.71 -21.87
CA PRO A 42 -7.66 -0.73 -20.43
C PRO A 42 -8.17 0.60 -19.88
N THR A 43 -8.77 0.55 -18.70
CA THR A 43 -9.12 1.73 -17.89
C THR A 43 -8.20 1.79 -16.68
N GLU A 44 -7.50 2.90 -16.50
CA GLU A 44 -6.41 2.98 -15.54
C GLU A 44 -6.48 4.25 -14.69
N GLY A 45 -6.16 4.13 -13.40
CA GLY A 45 -6.02 5.31 -12.54
C GLY A 45 -7.37 5.96 -12.27
N GLY A 46 -8.24 5.30 -11.50
CA GLY A 46 -9.54 5.87 -11.14
C GLY A 46 -9.40 7.22 -10.44
N GLY A 47 -8.39 7.36 -9.58
CA GLY A 47 -7.99 8.64 -8.99
C GLY A 47 -6.91 9.32 -9.83
N ILE A 48 -5.75 8.68 -9.95
CA ILE A 48 -4.57 9.24 -10.62
C ILE A 48 -4.03 8.25 -11.65
N TYR A 49 -3.82 8.73 -12.87
CA TYR A 49 -3.04 8.05 -13.89
C TYR A 49 -1.76 8.83 -14.17
N ILE A 50 -0.63 8.12 -14.23
CA ILE A 50 0.70 8.68 -14.46
C ILE A 50 1.35 7.91 -15.59
N GLN A 51 1.87 8.60 -16.59
CA GLN A 51 2.59 8.01 -17.70
C GLN A 51 3.88 8.79 -17.99
N ASP A 52 5.01 8.09 -18.14
CA ASP A 52 6.29 8.66 -18.61
C ASP A 52 6.68 9.93 -17.83
N SER A 53 6.43 9.95 -16.52
CA SER A 53 6.51 11.16 -15.68
C SER A 53 7.32 10.94 -14.42
N THR A 54 7.81 12.03 -13.82
CA THR A 54 8.44 12.04 -12.49
C THR A 54 7.52 12.73 -11.49
N VAL A 55 6.94 11.97 -10.56
CA VAL A 55 5.90 12.48 -9.65
C VAL A 55 6.24 12.18 -8.20
N ILE A 56 6.03 13.16 -7.32
CA ILE A 56 6.08 12.96 -5.86
C ILE A 56 4.68 13.19 -5.30
N ILE A 57 4.14 12.20 -4.60
CA ILE A 57 2.88 12.29 -3.87
C ILE A 57 3.19 12.21 -2.38
N THR A 58 2.80 13.22 -1.60
CA THR A 58 3.07 13.18 -0.16
C THR A 58 1.99 13.79 0.71
N ASN A 59 1.73 13.14 1.85
CA ASN A 59 0.69 13.54 2.81
C ASN A 59 -0.71 13.60 2.17
N CYS A 60 -0.97 12.78 1.16
CA CYS A 60 -2.24 12.77 0.46
C CYS A 60 -3.19 11.69 1.00
N ILE A 61 -4.47 11.86 0.70
CA ILE A 61 -5.52 10.86 0.92
C ILE A 61 -6.17 10.60 -0.44
N ILE A 62 -6.00 9.39 -0.96
CA ILE A 62 -6.52 8.95 -2.26
C ILE A 62 -7.54 7.86 -2.00
N VAL A 63 -8.83 8.22 -1.98
CA VAL A 63 -9.87 7.32 -1.46
C VAL A 63 -11.12 7.26 -2.30
N LYS A 64 -11.79 6.10 -2.35
CA LYS A 64 -13.08 5.92 -3.03
C LYS A 64 -13.06 6.27 -4.52
N ASN A 65 -11.89 6.17 -5.16
CA ASN A 65 -11.79 6.38 -6.61
C ASN A 65 -12.04 5.06 -7.34
N THR A 66 -12.60 5.14 -8.56
CA THR A 66 -13.02 3.97 -9.32
C THR A 66 -12.44 4.00 -10.73
N ALA A 67 -11.71 2.95 -11.11
CA ALA A 67 -11.40 2.64 -12.50
C ALA A 67 -12.46 1.66 -13.02
N TYR A 68 -13.34 2.10 -13.94
CA TYR A 68 -14.47 1.32 -14.43
C TYR A 68 -14.37 0.98 -15.92
N GLY A 69 -14.11 -0.29 -16.23
CA GLY A 69 -14.16 -0.83 -17.59
C GLY A 69 -15.59 -1.19 -17.97
N TRP A 70 -16.18 -0.44 -18.90
CA TRP A 70 -17.58 -0.63 -19.32
C TRP A 70 -17.77 -1.72 -20.39
N GLY A 71 -16.76 -1.94 -21.24
CA GLY A 71 -16.79 -2.94 -22.31
C GLY A 71 -16.57 -4.39 -21.83
N TYR A 72 -16.96 -5.36 -22.67
CA TYR A 72 -16.67 -6.78 -22.46
C TYR A 72 -15.18 -7.08 -22.63
N GLY A 73 -14.60 -7.93 -21.78
CA GLY A 73 -13.18 -8.32 -21.86
C GLY A 73 -12.18 -7.20 -21.51
N ILE A 74 -12.66 -6.07 -20.98
CA ILE A 74 -11.81 -4.93 -20.63
C ILE A 74 -11.00 -5.26 -19.37
N ARG A 75 -9.79 -4.70 -19.31
CA ARG A 75 -8.93 -4.76 -18.15
C ARG A 75 -8.95 -3.44 -17.41
N THR A 76 -9.01 -3.48 -16.09
CA THR A 76 -8.89 -2.29 -15.25
C THR A 76 -7.76 -2.40 -14.26
N TYR A 77 -7.12 -1.26 -14.03
CA TYR A 77 -5.89 -1.14 -13.26
C TYR A 77 -5.91 0.11 -12.39
N GLY A 78 -5.41 0.03 -11.16
CA GLY A 78 -5.16 1.24 -10.37
C GLY A 78 -6.43 2.00 -10.04
N GLY A 79 -7.34 1.44 -9.23
CA GLY A 79 -8.55 2.18 -8.81
C GLY A 79 -8.19 3.51 -8.14
N GLY A 80 -7.16 3.51 -7.29
CA GLY A 80 -6.57 4.69 -6.70
C GLY A 80 -5.54 5.32 -7.63
N VAL A 81 -4.41 4.63 -7.83
CA VAL A 81 -3.28 5.11 -8.62
C VAL A 81 -2.84 4.04 -9.62
N ALA A 82 -2.69 4.43 -10.89
CA ALA A 82 -1.99 3.66 -11.90
C ALA A 82 -0.79 4.45 -12.42
N VAL A 83 0.37 3.80 -12.51
CA VAL A 83 1.57 4.37 -13.12
C VAL A 83 2.11 3.45 -14.22
N ALA A 84 2.35 4.04 -15.39
CA ALA A 84 2.94 3.41 -16.56
C ALA A 84 4.26 4.10 -16.89
N ASN A 85 5.36 3.46 -16.53
CA ASN A 85 6.73 3.96 -16.68
C ASN A 85 7.01 5.25 -15.87
N GLY A 86 8.25 5.71 -15.89
CA GLY A 86 8.70 6.91 -15.17
C GLY A 86 9.15 6.64 -13.73
N ASN A 87 9.09 7.67 -12.89
CA ASN A 87 9.50 7.60 -11.48
C ASN A 87 8.40 8.16 -10.57
N LEU A 88 8.01 7.38 -9.57
CA LEU A 88 6.97 7.77 -8.62
C LEU A 88 7.45 7.54 -7.19
N GLU A 89 7.49 8.60 -6.39
CA GLU A 89 7.67 8.50 -4.94
C GLU A 89 6.35 8.85 -4.25
N VAL A 90 5.82 7.92 -3.44
CA VAL A 90 4.62 8.12 -2.63
C VAL A 90 5.00 8.00 -1.17
N VAL A 91 4.78 9.06 -0.39
CA VAL A 91 5.25 9.15 1.00
C VAL A 91 4.12 9.59 1.94
N LYS A 92 3.91 8.89 3.06
CA LYS A 92 2.92 9.30 4.08
C LYS A 92 1.52 9.50 3.49
N THR A 93 1.11 8.59 2.61
CA THR A 93 -0.14 8.72 1.84
C THR A 93 -1.05 7.53 2.11
N VAL A 94 -2.35 7.78 2.08
CA VAL A 94 -3.40 6.77 2.28
C VAL A 94 -4.05 6.46 0.93
N LEU A 95 -4.07 5.19 0.54
CA LEU A 95 -4.78 4.66 -0.60
C LEU A 95 -5.83 3.69 -0.08
N ALA A 96 -7.07 4.16 0.08
CA ALA A 96 -8.12 3.35 0.71
C ALA A 96 -9.46 3.35 -0.02
N ASP A 97 -10.22 2.26 0.11
CA ASP A 97 -11.55 2.10 -0.49
C ASP A 97 -11.59 2.33 -2.02
N ASN A 98 -10.46 2.21 -2.72
CA ASN A 98 -10.44 2.41 -4.16
C ASN A 98 -10.84 1.13 -4.88
N ILE A 99 -11.47 1.29 -6.05
CA ILE A 99 -12.14 0.22 -6.76
C ILE A 99 -11.56 0.09 -8.16
N SER A 100 -11.00 -1.09 -8.48
CA SER A 100 -10.82 -1.52 -9.87
C SER A 100 -12.03 -2.36 -10.26
N ARG A 101 -12.77 -1.93 -11.27
CA ARG A 101 -14.00 -2.60 -11.70
C ARG A 101 -13.97 -2.85 -13.19
N SER A 102 -14.24 -4.07 -13.62
CA SER A 102 -14.50 -4.35 -15.05
C SER A 102 -15.95 -4.78 -15.27
N LYS A 103 -16.33 -5.10 -16.50
CA LYS A 103 -17.59 -5.78 -16.83
C LYS A 103 -17.27 -7.24 -17.15
N MET A 104 -17.89 -8.15 -16.40
CA MET A 104 -17.70 -9.60 -16.54
C MET A 104 -17.92 -10.07 -17.99
N GLY A 105 -17.16 -11.10 -18.38
CA GLY A 105 -17.20 -11.73 -19.70
C GLY A 105 -15.91 -11.53 -20.51
N TYR A 106 -15.62 -12.51 -21.36
CA TYR A 106 -14.50 -12.52 -22.32
C TYR A 106 -13.10 -12.36 -21.69
N GLY A 107 -12.89 -12.89 -20.48
CA GLY A 107 -11.59 -12.84 -19.81
C GLY A 107 -11.27 -11.46 -19.25
N SER A 108 -12.30 -10.71 -18.87
CA SER A 108 -12.20 -9.41 -18.21
C SER A 108 -11.36 -9.49 -16.93
N ARG A 109 -10.64 -8.41 -16.62
CA ARG A 109 -9.74 -8.35 -15.48
C ARG A 109 -9.89 -7.06 -14.70
N ALA A 110 -9.83 -7.12 -13.38
CA ALA A 110 -9.71 -5.98 -12.49
C ALA A 110 -8.54 -6.20 -11.53
N SER A 111 -7.69 -5.18 -11.37
CA SER A 111 -6.41 -5.32 -10.69
C SER A 111 -5.90 -4.03 -10.07
N GLY A 112 -5.08 -4.11 -9.03
CA GLY A 112 -4.46 -2.93 -8.42
C GLY A 112 -5.50 -1.94 -7.90
N GLY A 113 -6.51 -2.41 -7.15
CA GLY A 113 -7.56 -1.55 -6.61
C GLY A 113 -7.01 -0.27 -5.95
N GLY A 114 -5.98 -0.40 -5.12
CA GLY A 114 -5.24 0.71 -4.53
C GLY A 114 -4.18 1.25 -5.50
N PHE A 115 -3.20 0.41 -5.83
CA PHE A 115 -2.03 0.79 -6.60
C PHE A 115 -1.70 -0.22 -7.71
N TYR A 116 -1.41 0.30 -8.90
CA TYR A 116 -0.90 -0.47 -10.03
C TYR A 116 0.35 0.21 -10.60
N ALA A 117 1.40 -0.58 -10.83
CA ALA A 117 2.60 -0.13 -11.53
C ALA A 117 2.96 -1.05 -12.70
N ASN A 118 3.30 -0.44 -13.82
CA ASN A 118 3.88 -1.12 -14.97
C ASN A 118 5.09 -0.36 -15.49
N GLU A 119 6.26 -1.01 -15.47
CA GLU A 119 7.56 -0.43 -15.83
C GLU A 119 7.98 0.68 -14.87
N GLY A 120 9.09 1.38 -15.15
CA GLY A 120 9.58 2.46 -14.29
C GLY A 120 10.23 2.02 -12.97
N ILE A 121 10.51 3.02 -12.13
CA ILE A 121 11.10 2.86 -10.80
C ILE A 121 10.24 3.62 -9.80
N HIS A 122 9.63 2.91 -8.86
CA HIS A 122 8.63 3.47 -7.95
C HIS A 122 8.93 3.12 -6.50
N HIS A 123 8.50 3.98 -5.59
CA HIS A 123 8.71 3.82 -4.16
C HIS A 123 7.46 4.23 -3.38
N LEU A 124 6.91 3.31 -2.60
CA LEU A 124 5.89 3.57 -1.59
C LEU A 124 6.56 3.53 -0.21
N ARG A 125 6.51 4.65 0.52
CA ARG A 125 7.12 4.77 1.85
C ARG A 125 6.12 5.32 2.85
N ASN A 126 6.03 4.70 4.03
CA ASN A 126 5.10 5.17 5.07
C ASN A 126 3.66 5.27 4.57
N CYS A 127 3.19 4.32 3.75
CA CYS A 127 1.85 4.39 3.16
C CYS A 127 0.89 3.40 3.82
N ILE A 128 -0.40 3.74 3.79
CA ILE A 128 -1.49 2.83 4.17
C ILE A 128 -2.24 2.48 2.89
N ILE A 129 -2.30 1.20 2.58
CA ILE A 129 -3.04 0.65 1.44
C ILE A 129 -4.10 -0.28 2.01
N SER A 130 -5.34 0.21 2.16
CA SER A 130 -6.38 -0.54 2.86
C SER A 130 -7.71 -0.62 2.12
N ASP A 131 -8.42 -1.73 2.31
CA ASP A 131 -9.82 -1.88 1.90
C ASP A 131 -10.09 -1.61 0.40
N ASN A 132 -9.06 -1.74 -0.44
CA ASN A 132 -9.21 -1.57 -1.87
C ASN A 132 -9.76 -2.85 -2.51
N ILE A 133 -10.61 -2.71 -3.52
CA ILE A 133 -11.43 -3.80 -4.05
C ILE A 133 -11.26 -3.92 -5.57
N CYS A 134 -11.23 -5.16 -6.05
CA CYS A 134 -11.39 -5.49 -7.47
C CYS A 134 -12.69 -6.24 -7.64
N THR A 135 -13.56 -5.77 -8.52
CA THR A 135 -14.92 -6.32 -8.61
C THR A 135 -15.45 -6.41 -10.03
N THR A 136 -16.50 -7.22 -10.18
CA THR A 136 -17.25 -7.48 -11.41
C THR A 136 -16.38 -7.80 -12.63
N ALA A 137 -15.29 -8.54 -12.43
CA ALA A 137 -14.41 -9.06 -13.48
C ALA A 137 -14.31 -10.59 -13.36
N ASP A 138 -13.99 -11.27 -14.47
CA ASP A 138 -13.74 -12.72 -14.48
C ASP A 138 -12.50 -13.04 -13.64
N TYR A 139 -11.47 -12.21 -13.76
CA TYR A 139 -10.24 -12.29 -12.98
C TYR A 139 -10.04 -11.06 -12.10
N LYS A 140 -9.75 -11.30 -10.82
CA LYS A 140 -9.52 -10.26 -9.80
C LYS A 140 -8.18 -10.55 -9.14
N TYR A 141 -7.26 -9.59 -9.19
CA TYR A 141 -5.91 -9.77 -8.67
C TYR A 141 -5.47 -8.53 -7.88
N ALA A 142 -4.66 -8.73 -6.84
CA ALA A 142 -3.95 -7.68 -6.12
C ALA A 142 -4.74 -6.38 -5.94
N CYS A 143 -5.82 -6.44 -5.17
CA CYS A 143 -6.59 -5.21 -4.98
C CYS A 143 -5.85 -4.21 -4.11
N GLY A 144 -4.85 -4.62 -3.34
CA GLY A 144 -3.90 -3.71 -2.70
C GLY A 144 -2.93 -3.13 -3.72
N ILE A 145 -1.87 -3.89 -4.03
CA ILE A 145 -0.74 -3.45 -4.84
C ILE A 145 -0.45 -4.48 -5.93
N GLU A 146 -0.45 -4.05 -7.19
CA GLU A 146 0.04 -4.87 -8.29
C GLU A 146 1.29 -4.25 -8.93
N LEU A 147 2.34 -5.06 -9.07
CA LEU A 147 3.48 -4.78 -9.95
C LEU A 147 3.39 -5.66 -11.20
N GLN A 148 3.06 -5.06 -12.34
CA GLN A 148 3.05 -5.73 -13.64
C GLN A 148 4.47 -5.95 -14.17
N ASN A 149 5.31 -4.92 -14.11
CA ASN A 149 6.73 -4.94 -14.48
C ASN A 149 7.45 -3.72 -13.85
N GLY A 150 8.77 -3.63 -13.96
CA GLY A 150 9.56 -2.51 -13.42
C GLY A 150 10.07 -2.75 -12.00
N ASN A 151 10.42 -1.68 -11.29
CA ASN A 151 10.95 -1.76 -9.93
C ASN A 151 10.01 -1.05 -8.95
N LEU A 152 9.59 -1.75 -7.90
CA LEU A 152 8.78 -1.19 -6.83
C LEU A 152 9.41 -1.51 -5.48
N LEU A 153 9.74 -0.46 -4.73
CA LEU A 153 10.12 -0.55 -3.32
C LEU A 153 8.91 -0.21 -2.45
N VAL A 154 8.62 -1.07 -1.49
CA VAL A 154 7.56 -0.89 -0.49
C VAL A 154 8.22 -0.91 0.88
N GLU A 155 8.33 0.26 1.50
CA GLU A 155 9.06 0.44 2.75
C GLU A 155 8.15 1.06 3.83
N ASN A 156 8.15 0.49 5.03
CA ASN A 156 7.38 1.02 6.15
C ASN A 156 5.90 1.19 5.78
N CYS A 157 5.27 0.23 5.10
CA CYS A 157 3.88 0.33 4.64
C CYS A 157 2.95 -0.60 5.43
N THR A 158 1.69 -0.22 5.58
CA THR A 158 0.63 -1.08 6.11
C THR A 158 -0.34 -1.42 4.98
N ILE A 159 -0.42 -2.70 4.61
CA ILE A 159 -1.24 -3.23 3.51
C ILE A 159 -2.25 -4.20 4.11
N VAL A 160 -3.53 -3.81 4.17
CA VAL A 160 -4.50 -4.51 5.02
C VAL A 160 -5.91 -4.49 4.45
N GLY A 161 -6.62 -5.62 4.51
CA GLY A 161 -8.04 -5.70 4.14
C GLY A 161 -8.34 -5.50 2.66
N ASN A 162 -7.36 -5.65 1.78
CA ASN A 162 -7.59 -5.49 0.35
C ASN A 162 -8.22 -6.76 -0.23
N GLY A 163 -9.20 -6.62 -1.12
CA GLY A 163 -9.86 -7.76 -1.75
C GLY A 163 -8.89 -8.60 -2.59
N ALA A 164 -9.24 -9.88 -2.79
CA ALA A 164 -8.43 -10.86 -3.55
C ALA A 164 -7.02 -11.09 -2.99
N GLU A 165 -6.11 -10.13 -3.13
CA GLU A 165 -4.70 -10.25 -2.72
C GLU A 165 -4.17 -8.90 -2.23
N GLY A 166 -3.28 -8.93 -1.24
CA GLY A 166 -2.59 -7.76 -0.71
C GLY A 166 -1.60 -7.21 -1.71
N VAL A 167 -0.65 -8.04 -2.13
CA VAL A 167 0.37 -7.68 -3.11
C VAL A 167 0.59 -8.80 -4.14
N ARG A 168 0.65 -8.45 -5.43
CA ARG A 168 1.06 -9.38 -6.49
C ARG A 168 2.18 -8.81 -7.33
N ARG A 169 3.13 -9.68 -7.66
CA ARG A 169 4.16 -9.41 -8.67
C ARG A 169 3.96 -10.28 -9.90
N TRP A 170 3.93 -9.69 -11.09
CA TRP A 170 3.98 -10.42 -12.35
C TRP A 170 5.41 -10.55 -12.89
N ALA A 171 6.13 -9.43 -12.95
CA ALA A 171 7.52 -9.35 -13.40
C ALA A 171 8.27 -8.24 -12.65
N GLY A 172 9.52 -7.99 -13.02
CA GLY A 172 10.32 -6.93 -12.43
C GLY A 172 10.85 -7.23 -11.03
N LEU A 173 11.27 -6.21 -10.29
CA LEU A 173 11.77 -6.30 -8.93
C LEU A 173 10.76 -5.67 -7.96
N LEU A 174 10.26 -6.46 -7.01
CA LEU A 174 9.45 -5.98 -5.89
C LEU A 174 10.21 -6.26 -4.60
N VAL A 175 10.50 -5.21 -3.85
CA VAL A 175 11.14 -5.31 -2.53
C VAL A 175 10.15 -4.81 -1.48
N ILE A 176 9.89 -5.61 -0.45
CA ILE A 176 9.03 -5.25 0.67
C ILE A 176 9.85 -5.31 1.95
N SER A 177 9.87 -4.21 2.70
CA SER A 177 10.62 -4.14 3.95
C SER A 177 9.93 -3.32 5.02
N ASN A 178 10.18 -3.67 6.29
CA ASN A 178 9.68 -2.96 7.47
C ASN A 178 8.16 -2.76 7.46
N SER A 179 7.42 -3.64 6.78
CA SER A 179 6.02 -3.44 6.46
C SER A 179 5.12 -4.40 7.25
N ILE A 180 3.82 -4.13 7.20
CA ILE A 180 2.79 -5.03 7.71
C ILE A 180 1.87 -5.35 6.53
N VAL A 181 1.75 -6.63 6.20
CA VAL A 181 0.80 -7.16 5.21
C VAL A 181 -0.14 -8.08 5.99
N TRP A 182 -1.39 -7.65 6.16
CA TRP A 182 -2.27 -8.28 7.14
C TRP A 182 -3.70 -8.50 6.67
N TRP A 183 -4.34 -9.49 7.29
CA TRP A 183 -5.74 -9.86 7.09
C TRP A 183 -6.73 -8.68 7.14
N PRO A 184 -7.85 -8.73 6.38
CA PRO A 184 -8.28 -9.79 5.44
C PRO A 184 -7.85 -9.53 3.99
N ASN A 185 -6.55 -9.48 3.69
CA ASN A 185 -6.15 -9.73 2.31
C ASN A 185 -6.54 -11.18 1.96
N GLY A 186 -7.10 -11.45 0.78
CA GLY A 186 -7.48 -12.83 0.44
C GLY A 186 -6.27 -13.79 0.40
N ASP A 187 -5.15 -13.30 -0.11
CA ASP A 187 -3.79 -13.85 -0.04
C ASP A 187 -2.84 -12.65 0.19
N ASP A 188 -1.78 -12.77 1.00
CA ASP A 188 -0.97 -11.61 1.37
C ASP A 188 0.03 -11.25 0.27
N LEU A 189 0.88 -12.21 -0.16
CA LEU A 189 1.94 -11.97 -1.15
C LEU A 189 1.95 -13.03 -2.25
N VAL A 190 1.66 -12.62 -3.48
CA VAL A 190 1.55 -13.54 -4.62
C VAL A 190 2.68 -13.35 -5.63
N ASN A 191 3.27 -14.47 -6.09
CA ASN A 191 4.31 -14.53 -7.12
C ASN A 191 5.58 -13.73 -6.80
N MET A 192 5.92 -13.67 -5.52
CA MET A 192 7.17 -13.11 -5.04
C MET A 192 8.37 -13.94 -5.52
N ALA A 193 9.49 -13.27 -5.79
CA ALA A 193 10.70 -13.96 -6.21
C ALA A 193 11.28 -14.77 -5.03
N SER A 194 11.50 -16.07 -5.25
CA SER A 194 12.04 -17.00 -4.27
C SER A 194 13.33 -17.66 -4.74
N ASN A 195 14.13 -18.13 -3.78
CA ASN A 195 15.30 -18.96 -4.07
C ASN A 195 14.91 -20.44 -4.24
N ALA A 196 15.88 -21.32 -4.48
CA ALA A 196 15.63 -22.75 -4.67
C ALA A 196 15.03 -23.45 -3.44
N ALA A 197 15.14 -22.85 -2.24
CA ALA A 197 14.54 -23.35 -1.01
C ALA A 197 13.10 -22.83 -0.79
N GLY A 198 12.57 -22.01 -1.70
CA GLY A 198 11.25 -21.39 -1.58
C GLY A 198 11.22 -20.14 -0.69
N GLU A 199 12.37 -19.67 -0.21
CA GLU A 199 12.45 -18.47 0.64
C GLU A 199 12.29 -17.21 -0.21
N LEU A 200 11.46 -16.27 0.24
CA LEU A 200 11.24 -15.02 -0.49
C LEU A 200 12.50 -14.15 -0.40
N THR A 201 13.07 -13.84 -1.56
CA THR A 201 14.40 -13.21 -1.65
C THR A 201 14.37 -11.76 -1.20
N TYR A 202 13.28 -11.06 -1.51
CA TYR A 202 13.15 -9.60 -1.40
C TYR A 202 12.06 -9.15 -0.41
N VAL A 203 11.71 -9.99 0.56
CA VAL A 203 10.78 -9.66 1.65
C VAL A 203 11.56 -9.74 2.96
N PHE A 204 11.67 -8.62 3.67
CA PHE A 204 12.50 -8.48 4.86
C PHE A 204 11.75 -7.80 5.98
N TYR A 205 12.00 -8.19 7.23
CA TYR A 205 11.46 -7.51 8.42
C TYR A 205 10.00 -7.12 8.25
N THR A 206 9.15 -8.05 7.82
CA THR A 206 7.75 -7.78 7.47
C THR A 206 6.86 -8.72 8.28
N CYS A 207 5.79 -8.17 8.83
CA CYS A 207 4.75 -8.96 9.48
C CYS A 207 3.73 -9.39 8.41
N VAL A 208 3.63 -10.69 8.14
CA VAL A 208 2.74 -11.25 7.11
C VAL A 208 1.72 -12.19 7.77
N GLU A 209 0.44 -12.11 7.40
CA GLU A 209 -0.61 -12.85 8.10
C GLU A 209 -0.63 -14.33 7.78
N ASP A 210 -0.51 -14.76 6.54
CA ASP A 210 -0.49 -16.19 6.21
C ASP A 210 0.84 -16.89 6.56
N GLY A 211 1.87 -16.10 6.87
CA GLY A 211 3.19 -16.57 7.27
C GLY A 211 4.21 -16.65 6.15
N ASP A 212 4.01 -15.96 5.03
CA ASP A 212 5.04 -15.83 4.01
C ASP A 212 6.38 -15.36 4.60
N ASN A 213 7.44 -16.13 4.29
CA ASN A 213 8.79 -15.94 4.78
C ASN A 213 8.92 -15.95 6.33
N ASN A 214 7.96 -16.50 7.08
CA ASN A 214 7.97 -16.51 8.54
C ASN A 214 9.24 -17.17 9.12
N GLY A 215 9.95 -16.44 9.98
CA GLY A 215 11.22 -16.86 10.57
C GLY A 215 12.45 -16.60 9.69
N ILE A 216 12.27 -16.10 8.47
CA ILE A 216 13.33 -15.83 7.49
C ILE A 216 13.46 -14.32 7.28
N LYS A 217 14.71 -13.82 7.20
CA LYS A 217 15.01 -12.40 6.91
C LYS A 217 14.30 -11.40 7.85
N GLY A 218 14.04 -11.81 9.08
CA GLY A 218 13.34 -11.00 10.09
C GLY A 218 11.83 -10.90 9.89
N CYS A 219 11.25 -11.62 8.93
CA CYS A 219 9.80 -11.70 8.77
C CYS A 219 9.18 -12.62 9.81
N PHE A 220 7.95 -12.32 10.22
CA PHE A 220 7.23 -13.12 11.20
C PHE A 220 5.72 -13.01 11.03
N ARG A 221 5.00 -13.96 11.62
CA ARG A 221 3.54 -13.96 11.72
C ARG A 221 3.10 -13.69 13.15
N ALA A 222 2.48 -12.54 13.41
CA ALA A 222 1.80 -12.26 14.66
C ALA A 222 0.77 -11.13 14.47
N ASP A 223 -0.37 -11.20 15.15
CA ASP A 223 -1.38 -10.12 15.10
C ASP A 223 -0.74 -8.75 15.39
N PRO A 224 -0.75 -7.79 14.43
CA PRO A 224 -0.21 -6.46 14.63
C PRO A 224 -0.89 -5.67 15.74
N LEU A 225 -2.06 -6.11 16.22
CA LEU A 225 -2.81 -5.48 17.30
C LEU A 225 -3.04 -3.99 17.03
N PHE A 226 -3.75 -3.69 15.95
CA PHE A 226 -4.15 -2.31 15.65
C PHE A 226 -5.13 -1.76 16.68
N VAL A 227 -5.06 -0.45 16.93
CA VAL A 227 -5.97 0.28 17.82
C VAL A 227 -7.38 0.32 17.22
N ASN A 228 -7.47 0.53 15.92
CA ASN A 228 -8.70 0.52 15.13
C ASN A 228 -8.39 0.21 13.65
N THR A 229 -9.42 0.03 12.84
CA THR A 229 -9.35 -0.26 11.41
C THR A 229 -9.44 0.99 10.52
N ASN A 230 -9.48 2.19 11.08
CA ASN A 230 -9.54 3.43 10.29
C ASN A 230 -8.14 3.99 10.02
N TYR A 231 -7.27 3.91 11.02
CA TYR A 231 -5.94 4.51 11.01
C TYR A 231 -4.83 3.48 11.21
N TYR A 232 -5.11 2.27 11.70
CA TYR A 232 -4.11 1.21 11.85
C TYR A 232 -2.86 1.57 12.68
N HIS A 233 -3.01 2.42 13.69
CA HIS A 233 -1.96 2.63 14.70
C HIS A 233 -1.76 1.37 15.55
N LEU A 234 -0.53 1.06 15.93
CA LEU A 234 -0.22 -0.12 16.77
C LEU A 234 -0.63 0.13 18.22
N LYS A 235 -1.22 -0.86 18.90
CA LYS A 235 -1.53 -0.76 20.34
C LYS A 235 -0.25 -0.71 21.17
N SER A 236 -0.18 0.21 22.12
CA SER A 236 0.91 0.30 23.10
C SER A 236 0.42 0.72 24.48
N LYS A 237 0.94 0.05 25.51
CA LYS A 237 0.81 0.45 26.92
C LYS A 237 1.60 1.71 27.27
N ALA A 238 2.65 2.04 26.52
CA ALA A 238 3.47 3.24 26.72
C ALA A 238 2.95 4.48 25.98
N GLY A 239 2.00 4.28 25.07
CA GLY A 239 1.35 5.34 24.31
C GLY A 239 1.24 4.97 22.84
N ASN A 240 0.03 5.07 22.29
CA ASN A 240 -0.26 4.93 20.87
C ASN A 240 -1.04 6.16 20.37
N TYR A 241 -0.85 6.50 19.10
CA TYR A 241 -1.58 7.59 18.48
C TYR A 241 -3.00 7.14 18.07
N VAL A 242 -3.96 8.07 18.09
CA VAL A 242 -5.35 7.84 17.72
C VAL A 242 -5.96 9.09 17.09
N GLY A 243 -7.01 8.93 16.28
CA GLY A 243 -7.81 10.05 15.77
C GLY A 243 -7.22 10.78 14.55
N GLY A 244 -6.15 10.26 13.96
CA GLY A 244 -5.58 10.78 12.71
C GLY A 244 -4.57 9.83 12.10
N TYR A 245 -4.23 10.04 10.82
CA TYR A 245 -3.19 9.28 10.13
C TYR A 245 -1.80 9.72 10.62
N PHE A 246 -1.23 10.77 10.04
CA PHE A 246 0.10 11.30 10.36
C PHE A 246 0.06 12.58 11.21
N SER A 247 -1.12 13.16 11.41
CA SER A 247 -1.36 14.40 12.16
C SER A 247 -2.83 14.52 12.56
N GLY A 248 -3.17 15.51 13.40
CA GLY A 248 -4.56 15.84 13.77
C GLY A 248 -5.22 14.94 14.81
N GLY A 249 -4.54 13.86 15.21
CA GLY A 249 -4.91 12.99 16.32
C GLY A 249 -4.25 13.37 17.66
N TYR A 250 -4.36 12.47 18.62
CA TYR A 250 -3.86 12.61 19.99
C TYR A 250 -3.32 11.29 20.54
N TRP A 251 -2.63 11.33 21.68
CA TRP A 251 -2.06 10.15 22.34
C TRP A 251 -3.04 9.50 23.30
N SER A 252 -3.08 8.17 23.29
CA SER A 252 -3.86 7.33 24.20
C SER A 252 -3.04 6.12 24.62
N PHE A 253 -3.60 5.25 25.46
CA PHE A 253 -2.94 4.06 25.98
C PHE A 253 -3.80 2.82 25.70
N SER A 254 -3.14 1.73 25.32
CA SER A 254 -3.77 0.43 25.13
C SER A 254 -3.47 -0.54 26.26
N LYS A 255 -4.29 -1.59 26.39
CA LYS A 255 -4.10 -2.65 27.40
C LYS A 255 -3.07 -3.71 27.01
N THR A 256 -2.61 -3.69 25.76
CA THR A 256 -1.64 -4.64 25.18
C THR A 256 -0.60 -3.89 24.37
N ASN A 257 0.51 -4.57 24.07
CA ASN A 257 1.54 -4.07 23.17
C ASN A 257 1.50 -4.89 21.89
N SER A 258 1.59 -4.22 20.76
CA SER A 258 1.78 -4.85 19.46
C SER A 258 3.14 -5.55 19.39
N PRO A 259 3.22 -6.75 18.77
CA PRO A 259 4.49 -7.39 18.43
C PRO A 259 5.24 -6.66 17.30
N CYS A 260 4.58 -5.75 16.58
CA CYS A 260 5.17 -4.95 15.51
C CYS A 260 5.90 -3.70 16.00
N ILE A 261 5.87 -3.43 17.31
CA ILE A 261 6.65 -2.33 17.91
C ILE A 261 8.11 -2.77 18.04
N ASP A 262 9.05 -1.89 17.67
CA ASP A 262 10.50 -2.13 17.67
C ASP A 262 10.91 -3.39 16.90
N ALA A 263 10.20 -3.73 15.82
CA ALA A 263 10.33 -5.01 15.12
C ALA A 263 10.96 -4.94 13.73
N GLY A 264 11.24 -3.73 13.21
CA GLY A 264 11.85 -3.55 11.89
C GLY A 264 13.34 -3.86 11.81
N SER A 265 13.93 -3.54 10.65
CA SER A 265 15.35 -3.73 10.41
C SER A 265 16.20 -3.01 11.46
N PRO A 266 17.23 -3.66 12.05
CA PRO A 266 18.15 -3.01 12.98
C PRO A 266 18.91 -1.82 12.38
N ASP A 267 19.10 -1.81 11.05
CA ASP A 267 19.83 -0.76 10.33
C ASP A 267 18.90 0.36 9.83
N ALA A 268 17.58 0.20 9.96
CA ALA A 268 16.63 1.23 9.55
C ALA A 268 16.64 2.40 10.53
N ASP A 269 16.46 3.61 9.98
CA ASP A 269 16.33 4.81 10.78
C ASP A 269 15.05 4.77 11.63
N TYR A 270 15.17 5.21 12.88
CA TYR A 270 14.09 5.30 13.87
C TYR A 270 14.07 6.67 14.55
N ALA A 271 14.91 7.62 14.11
CA ALA A 271 15.16 8.87 14.82
C ALA A 271 13.91 9.74 14.99
N ASN A 272 12.91 9.57 14.11
CA ASN A 272 11.66 10.34 14.19
C ASN A 272 10.60 9.67 15.09
N GLU A 273 10.84 8.48 15.62
CA GLU A 273 9.90 7.81 16.51
C GLU A 273 9.94 8.40 17.93
N PRO A 274 8.78 8.69 18.55
CA PRO A 274 8.73 9.25 19.90
C PRO A 274 9.35 8.32 20.95
N ALA A 275 10.13 8.89 21.87
CA ALA A 275 10.65 8.13 23.01
C ALA A 275 9.52 7.70 23.98
N PRO A 276 9.65 6.52 24.63
CA PRO A 276 10.64 5.47 24.37
C PRO A 276 10.40 4.75 23.03
N ASN A 277 11.48 4.45 22.29
CA ASN A 277 11.47 3.80 20.96
C ASN A 277 12.49 2.64 20.83
N ASN A 278 13.12 2.23 21.95
CA ASN A 278 14.14 1.17 22.07
C ASN A 278 15.24 1.13 21.00
N ARG A 279 15.48 2.23 20.29
CA ARG A 279 16.46 2.34 19.21
C ARG A 279 16.22 1.38 18.04
N ARG A 280 14.96 1.05 17.74
CA ARG A 280 14.60 0.18 16.62
C ARG A 280 13.26 0.60 16.04
N ILE A 281 13.16 0.65 14.71
CA ILE A 281 11.95 1.11 14.02
C ILE A 281 10.76 0.18 14.29
N ASN A 282 9.58 0.76 14.46
CA ASN A 282 8.30 0.05 14.38
C ASN A 282 8.02 -0.41 12.95
N LEU A 283 7.30 -1.52 12.78
CA LEU A 283 6.81 -1.93 11.46
C LEU A 283 5.59 -1.12 11.02
N GLY A 284 5.41 -1.03 9.70
CA GLY A 284 4.22 -0.49 9.06
C GLY A 284 4.28 1.02 8.79
N ALA A 285 3.14 1.57 8.36
CA ALA A 285 2.98 2.95 7.86
C ALA A 285 3.62 4.03 8.74
N TYR A 286 3.64 3.81 10.06
CA TYR A 286 4.07 4.80 11.04
C TYR A 286 5.51 4.63 11.52
N GLY A 287 6.22 3.59 11.08
CA GLY A 287 7.65 3.42 11.38
C GLY A 287 8.46 4.65 10.97
N ASN A 288 9.38 5.09 11.84
CA ASN A 288 10.17 6.31 11.66
C ASN A 288 9.31 7.57 11.42
N THR A 289 8.21 7.71 12.17
CA THR A 289 7.38 8.93 12.15
C THR A 289 7.09 9.45 13.55
N GLY A 290 6.77 10.74 13.68
CA GLY A 290 6.42 11.37 14.97
C GLY A 290 5.11 10.87 15.61
N VAL A 291 4.38 9.97 14.93
CA VAL A 291 3.16 9.33 15.44
C VAL A 291 3.33 7.83 15.68
N ALA A 292 4.55 7.31 15.57
CA ALA A 292 4.85 5.90 15.83
C ALA A 292 4.57 5.52 17.30
N SER A 293 3.94 4.37 17.54
CA SER A 293 3.61 3.93 18.89
C SER A 293 4.86 3.68 19.74
N ARG A 294 4.80 4.07 21.01
CA ARG A 294 5.96 4.04 21.91
C ARG A 294 6.24 2.65 22.44
N SER A 295 7.50 2.33 22.69
CA SER A 295 7.94 1.07 23.28
C SER A 295 7.55 0.98 24.75
N TYR A 296 6.95 -0.14 25.16
CA TYR A 296 6.70 -0.38 26.58
C TYR A 296 7.86 -1.16 27.20
N THR A 297 8.68 -0.47 27.96
CA THR A 297 9.73 -1.10 28.78
C THR A 297 9.18 -1.44 30.16
N LYS A 298 9.24 -2.71 30.56
CA LYS A 298 9.12 -3.07 31.98
C LYS A 298 10.42 -2.64 32.66
N GLY A 299 10.37 -1.62 33.50
CA GLY A 299 11.54 -1.20 34.27
C GLY A 299 11.99 -2.33 35.20
N THR A 300 13.29 -2.62 35.21
CA THR A 300 13.92 -3.41 36.27
C THR A 300 14.42 -2.45 37.33
N ILE A 301 13.84 -2.50 38.54
CA ILE A 301 14.41 -1.79 39.69
C ILE A 301 15.55 -2.66 40.22
N VAL A 302 16.79 -2.16 40.10
CA VAL A 302 17.94 -2.74 40.80
C VAL A 302 18.08 -2.00 42.12
N LEU A 303 17.69 -2.65 43.21
CA LEU A 303 17.98 -2.19 44.57
C LEU A 303 19.40 -2.61 44.92
N VAL A 304 20.34 -1.66 44.87
CA VAL A 304 21.67 -1.85 45.47
C VAL A 304 21.53 -1.56 46.96
N ARG A 305 21.81 -2.56 47.80
CA ARG A 305 21.95 -2.39 49.24
C ARG A 305 23.41 -2.24 49.59
#